data_AF-A0A3L7PI61-F1
#
_entry.id   AF-A0A3L7PI61-F1
#
_cell.length_a   1.000
_cell.length_b   1.000
_cell.length_c   1.000
_cell.angle_alpha   90.00
_cell.angle_beta   90.00
_cell.angle_gamma   90.00
#
_symmetry.space_group_name_H-M   'P 1'
#
loop_
_entity.id
_entity.type
_entity.pdbx_description
1 polymer ?
#
loop_
_entity_poly.entity_id
_entity_poly.type
_entity_poly.pdbx_seq_one_letter_code
_entity_poly.pdbx_strand_id
1 'polypeptide(L)'
;MADWLFENPTASSNGTMAVLDEASTETKGKSPESWLREFSVATGLPCLCLDRDLGCIVGQSHPEMLPFVSTELLQRLDEIESLEVRRVTEQLTTFAIPARANDRLIITGYVLSTRGARPAELLFSAVEADWGETRLNSWLSSIPVCDAKILQRLLDSVGREFHQQRREGELQLELNSLSQQIDYTYEEISLL
;
A
#
# COMPACT_ATOMS: atom_id res chain seq x y z
N MET A 1 -22.00 -12.03 -43.42
CA MET A 1 -23.23 -12.76 -43.80
C MET A 1 -23.11 -14.19 -43.28
N ALA A 2 -23.62 -14.40 -42.06
CA ALA A 2 -24.04 -15.68 -41.51
C ALA A 2 -24.82 -15.34 -40.24
N ASP A 3 -26.15 -15.36 -40.37
CA ASP A 3 -27.14 -15.16 -39.32
C ASP A 3 -27.04 -16.25 -38.25
N TRP A 4 -27.01 -15.85 -36.97
CA TRP A 4 -27.39 -16.70 -35.85
C TRP A 4 -28.36 -15.93 -34.97
N LEU A 5 -29.64 -16.25 -35.14
CA LEU A 5 -30.78 -15.72 -34.40
C LEU A 5 -31.29 -16.80 -33.42
N PHE A 6 -31.55 -16.34 -32.19
CA PHE A 6 -32.49 -16.83 -31.17
C PHE A 6 -32.44 -18.27 -30.66
N GLU A 7 -32.35 -18.42 -29.33
CA GLU A 7 -33.52 -18.82 -28.51
C GLU A 7 -33.25 -18.63 -27.00
N ASN A 8 -34.16 -17.93 -26.33
CA ASN A 8 -34.33 -17.91 -24.87
C ASN A 8 -35.35 -18.98 -24.47
N PRO A 9 -35.19 -19.61 -23.29
CA PRO A 9 -36.33 -20.07 -22.53
C PRO A 9 -36.35 -19.49 -21.09
N THR A 10 -37.52 -19.01 -20.72
CA THR A 10 -37.92 -18.49 -19.41
C THR A 10 -38.17 -19.57 -18.36
N ALA A 11 -37.81 -19.23 -17.11
CA ALA A 11 -38.47 -19.50 -15.82
C ALA A 11 -38.62 -20.96 -15.31
N SER A 12 -38.08 -21.22 -14.11
CA SER A 12 -38.87 -21.21 -12.84
C SER A 12 -38.15 -21.94 -11.69
N SER A 13 -38.02 -21.22 -10.57
CA SER A 13 -38.14 -21.65 -9.15
C SER A 13 -37.66 -23.03 -8.71
N ASN A 14 -36.64 -23.04 -7.85
CA ASN A 14 -36.62 -23.63 -6.49
C ASN A 14 -35.26 -23.24 -5.87
N GLY A 15 -35.16 -22.50 -4.78
CA GLY A 15 -35.61 -22.91 -3.46
C GLY A 15 -34.44 -23.48 -2.67
N THR A 16 -33.49 -22.64 -2.24
CA THR A 16 -32.52 -22.96 -1.18
C THR A 16 -32.13 -21.66 -0.48
N MET A 17 -32.78 -21.40 0.66
CA MET A 17 -32.30 -20.44 1.66
C MET A 17 -30.96 -20.94 2.19
N ALA A 18 -29.86 -20.47 1.60
CA ALA A 18 -28.60 -20.42 2.31
C ALA A 18 -28.64 -19.16 3.19
N VAL A 19 -28.98 -19.35 4.46
CA VAL A 19 -28.60 -18.43 5.52
C VAL A 19 -27.08 -18.55 5.62
N LEU A 20 -26.38 -17.73 4.84
CA LEU A 20 -24.98 -17.43 5.12
C LEU A 20 -25.00 -16.26 6.08
N ASP A 21 -24.65 -16.59 7.32
CA ASP A 21 -24.27 -15.68 8.39
C ASP A 21 -23.35 -14.59 7.82
N GLU A 22 -23.91 -13.40 7.64
CA GLU A 22 -23.17 -12.15 7.49
C GLU A 22 -22.52 -11.84 8.84
N ALA A 23 -21.40 -12.48 9.10
CA ALA A 23 -20.47 -12.07 10.13
C ALA A 23 -19.04 -12.02 9.57
N SER A 24 -18.91 -11.41 8.38
CA SER A 24 -17.66 -10.75 8.03
C SER A 24 -17.58 -9.50 8.90
N THR A 25 -16.99 -9.64 10.08
CA THR A 25 -16.48 -8.50 10.83
C THR A 25 -15.41 -7.84 9.98
N GLU A 26 -15.84 -6.93 9.10
CA GLU A 26 -14.98 -5.90 8.51
C GLU A 26 -14.44 -5.10 9.70
N THR A 27 -13.30 -5.55 10.24
CA THR A 27 -12.31 -4.61 10.74
C THR A 27 -12.14 -3.60 9.63
N LYS A 28 -12.70 -2.40 9.80
CA LYS A 28 -12.75 -1.30 8.84
C LYS A 28 -11.31 -0.88 8.56
N GLY A 29 -10.63 -1.69 7.76
CA GLY A 29 -9.23 -1.54 7.42
C GLY A 29 -9.07 -0.20 6.75
N LYS A 30 -8.11 0.61 7.19
CA LYS A 30 -7.75 1.84 6.49
C LYS A 30 -7.60 1.51 5.01
N SER A 31 -8.19 2.34 4.14
CA SER A 31 -8.03 2.14 2.70
C SER A 31 -6.55 2.15 2.34
N PRO A 32 -6.12 1.40 1.31
CA PRO A 32 -4.73 1.40 0.84
C PRO A 32 -4.16 2.80 0.64
N GLU A 33 -5.00 3.71 0.14
CA GLU A 33 -4.68 5.12 -0.08
C GLU A 33 -4.39 5.88 1.23
N SER A 34 -5.16 5.63 2.29
CA SER A 34 -4.95 6.25 3.59
C SER A 34 -3.61 5.83 4.17
N TRP A 35 -3.28 4.54 4.11
CA TRP A 35 -2.00 4.04 4.62
C TRP A 35 -0.81 4.54 3.80
N LEU A 36 -0.92 4.52 2.47
CA LEU A 36 0.08 5.07 1.56
C LEU A 36 0.35 6.56 1.84
N ARG A 37 -0.70 7.34 2.08
CA ARG A 37 -0.59 8.77 2.40
C ARG A 37 0.08 8.98 3.75
N GLU A 38 -0.34 8.27 4.79
CA GLU A 38 0.28 8.34 6.12
C GLU A 38 1.77 8.00 6.05
N PHE A 39 2.12 6.92 5.34
CA PHE A 39 3.50 6.50 5.16
C PHE A 39 4.34 7.54 4.41
N SER A 40 3.79 8.11 3.34
CA SER A 40 4.46 9.17 2.57
C SER A 40 4.67 10.43 3.40
N VAL A 41 3.69 10.83 4.23
CA VAL A 41 3.82 11.97 5.14
C VAL A 41 4.88 11.72 6.21
N ALA A 42 4.89 10.52 6.82
CA ALA A 42 5.84 10.17 7.87
C ALA A 42 7.29 10.08 7.36
N THR A 43 7.48 9.56 6.15
CA THR A 43 8.82 9.40 5.55
C THR A 43 9.27 10.64 4.79
N GLY A 44 8.34 11.50 4.34
CA GLY A 44 8.61 12.55 3.37
C GLY A 44 8.98 12.03 1.98
N LEU A 45 8.73 10.74 1.69
CA LEU A 45 9.12 10.10 0.44
C LEU A 45 7.92 9.91 -0.50
N PRO A 46 8.12 10.10 -1.81
CA PRO A 46 7.14 9.70 -2.81
C PRO A 46 7.08 8.17 -2.87
N CYS A 47 5.88 7.64 -2.68
CA CYS A 47 5.58 6.22 -2.61
C CYS A 47 4.49 5.81 -3.63
N LEU A 48 4.62 4.59 -4.13
CA LEU A 48 3.63 3.84 -4.90
C LEU A 48 3.12 2.67 -4.06
N CYS A 49 1.89 2.23 -4.33
CA CYS A 49 1.32 1.02 -3.78
C CYS A 49 1.13 0.01 -4.91
N LEU A 50 1.71 -1.18 -4.75
CA LEU A 50 1.61 -2.30 -5.68
C LEU A 50 0.71 -3.37 -5.12
N ASP A 51 -0.10 -3.97 -5.98
CA ASP A 51 -0.75 -5.25 -5.71
C ASP A 51 0.21 -6.39 -6.07
N ARG A 52 0.51 -7.25 -5.09
CA ARG A 52 1.42 -8.39 -5.19
C ARG A 52 0.89 -9.43 -6.17
N ASP A 53 -0.40 -9.70 -6.16
CA ASP A 53 -1.02 -10.74 -6.98
C ASP A 53 -1.09 -10.29 -8.45
N LEU A 54 -1.40 -9.01 -8.68
CA LEU A 54 -1.56 -8.44 -10.02
C LEU A 54 -0.26 -7.87 -10.61
N GLY A 55 0.75 -7.61 -9.77
CA GLY A 55 2.00 -6.97 -10.17
C GLY A 55 1.80 -5.55 -10.72
N CYS A 56 0.73 -4.86 -10.33
CA CYS A 56 0.35 -3.56 -10.88
C CYS A 56 0.27 -2.47 -9.79
N ILE A 57 0.41 -1.21 -10.21
CA ILE A 57 0.29 -0.06 -9.30
C ILE A 57 -1.20 0.21 -9.05
N VAL A 58 -1.62 0.09 -7.80
CA VAL A 58 -3.00 0.36 -7.35
C VAL A 58 -3.16 1.71 -6.67
N GLY A 59 -2.06 2.40 -6.35
CA GLY A 59 -2.13 3.72 -5.73
C GLY A 59 -0.81 4.48 -5.77
N GLN A 60 -0.89 5.81 -5.64
CA GLN A 60 0.28 6.70 -5.59
C GLN A 60 0.07 7.76 -4.52
N SER A 61 1.13 8.08 -3.78
CA SER A 61 1.11 9.16 -2.78
C SER A 61 1.04 10.55 -3.40
N HIS A 62 1.58 10.71 -4.60
CA HIS A 62 1.65 11.96 -5.34
C HIS A 62 1.19 11.71 -6.79
N PRO A 63 0.26 12.49 -7.34
CA PRO A 63 -0.28 12.28 -8.69
C PRO A 63 0.73 12.57 -9.80
N GLU A 64 1.79 13.33 -9.50
CA GLU A 64 2.88 13.63 -10.42
C GLU A 64 4.09 12.71 -10.22
N MET A 65 3.94 11.60 -9.49
CA MET A 65 5.03 10.63 -9.34
C MET A 65 5.18 9.81 -10.62
N LEU A 66 6.43 9.55 -11.03
CA LEU A 66 6.68 8.65 -12.14
C LEU A 66 6.43 7.20 -11.70
N PRO A 67 5.59 6.43 -12.42
CA PRO A 67 5.29 5.04 -12.06
C PRO A 67 6.47 4.12 -12.46
N PHE A 68 7.54 4.15 -11.66
CA PHE A 68 8.70 3.29 -11.85
C PHE A 68 8.74 2.21 -10.78
N VAL A 69 8.90 0.96 -11.25
CA VAL A 69 9.12 -0.23 -10.42
C VAL A 69 10.23 -1.03 -11.10
N SER A 70 11.29 -1.38 -10.38
CA SER A 70 12.36 -2.18 -10.98
C SER A 70 11.87 -3.58 -11.32
N THR A 71 12.36 -4.14 -12.42
CA THR A 71 12.03 -5.51 -12.83
C THR A 71 12.43 -6.53 -11.76
N GLU A 72 13.55 -6.28 -11.07
CA GLU A 72 14.03 -7.09 -9.94
C GLU A 72 13.03 -7.12 -8.78
N LEU A 73 12.37 -5.98 -8.51
CA LEU A 73 11.30 -5.92 -7.50
C LEU A 73 10.09 -6.75 -7.94
N LEU A 74 9.65 -6.56 -9.18
CA LEU A 74 8.50 -7.28 -9.75
C LEU A 74 8.69 -8.80 -9.70
N GLN A 75 9.89 -9.29 -10.01
CA GLN A 75 10.22 -10.71 -9.98
C GLN A 75 10.21 -11.33 -8.59
N ARG A 76 10.25 -10.50 -7.55
CA ARG A 76 10.42 -10.93 -6.16
C ARG A 76 9.30 -10.47 -5.24
N LEU A 77 8.20 -9.96 -5.79
CA LEU A 77 7.09 -9.42 -4.98
C LEU A 77 6.64 -10.40 -3.90
N ASP A 78 6.55 -11.70 -4.22
CA ASP A 78 6.12 -12.75 -3.29
C ASP A 78 7.12 -13.03 -2.16
N GLU A 79 8.40 -12.68 -2.34
CA GLU A 79 9.46 -12.92 -1.35
C GLU A 79 9.60 -11.80 -0.31
N ILE A 80 8.95 -10.64 -0.55
CA ILE A 80 9.11 -9.45 0.30
C ILE A 80 8.29 -9.59 1.59
N GLU A 81 8.88 -10.21 2.62
CA GLU A 81 8.25 -10.36 3.94
C GLU A 81 8.54 -9.20 4.90
N SER A 82 9.57 -8.41 4.59
CA SER A 82 10.05 -7.30 5.42
C SER A 82 10.50 -6.12 4.57
N LEU A 83 10.87 -5.02 5.22
CA LEU A 83 11.49 -3.88 4.56
C LEU A 83 12.75 -4.32 3.79
N GLU A 84 12.78 -4.01 2.51
CA GLU A 84 13.96 -4.14 1.66
C GLU A 84 14.37 -2.77 1.12
N VAL A 85 15.66 -2.46 1.19
CA VAL A 85 16.27 -1.32 0.50
C VAL A 85 17.33 -1.87 -0.43
N ARG A 86 17.23 -1.52 -1.72
CA ARG A 86 18.10 -2.03 -2.77
C ARG A 86 18.63 -0.93 -3.65
N ARG A 87 19.91 -1.02 -3.97
CA ARG A 87 20.53 -0.18 -4.98
C ARG A 87 20.29 -0.81 -6.34
N VAL A 88 19.55 -0.11 -7.20
CA VAL A 88 19.33 -0.52 -8.60
C VAL A 88 20.53 -0.10 -9.45
N THR A 89 20.99 1.14 -9.26
CA THR A 89 22.22 1.67 -9.86
C THR A 89 22.96 2.53 -8.85
N GLU A 90 24.19 2.96 -9.15
CA GLU A 90 24.93 3.90 -8.30
C GLU A 90 24.19 5.22 -8.03
N GLN A 91 23.17 5.53 -8.82
CA GLN A 91 22.39 6.76 -8.72
C GLN A 91 20.98 6.55 -8.17
N LEU A 92 20.48 5.32 -8.14
CA LEU A 92 19.09 5.01 -7.82
C LEU A 92 18.99 3.91 -6.77
N THR A 93 18.32 4.23 -5.67
CA THR A 93 17.99 3.26 -4.62
C THR A 93 16.47 3.14 -4.54
N THR A 94 15.96 1.92 -4.61
CA THR A 94 14.54 1.60 -4.40
C THR A 94 14.34 1.01 -3.02
N PHE A 95 13.15 1.12 -2.48
CA PHE A 95 12.74 0.41 -1.28
C PHE A 95 11.39 -0.24 -1.48
N ALA A 96 11.13 -1.31 -0.73
CA ALA A 96 9.82 -1.93 -0.66
C ALA A 96 9.52 -2.40 0.76
N ILE A 97 8.26 -2.26 1.17
CA ILE A 97 7.78 -2.67 2.48
C ILE A 97 6.37 -3.24 2.35
N PRO A 98 6.09 -4.41 2.94
CA PRO A 98 4.75 -4.98 2.90
C PRO A 98 3.77 -4.12 3.70
N ALA A 99 2.57 -3.95 3.15
CA ALA A 99 1.51 -3.24 3.82
C ALA A 99 0.93 -4.09 4.94
N ARG A 100 1.14 -3.66 6.19
CA ARG A 100 0.66 -4.39 7.36
C ARG A 100 -0.88 -4.43 7.49
N ALA A 101 -1.58 -3.60 6.72
CA ALA A 101 -3.04 -3.64 6.65
C ALA A 101 -3.55 -4.70 5.66
N ASN A 102 -2.73 -5.11 4.68
CA ASN A 102 -3.08 -6.05 3.64
C ASN A 102 -1.81 -6.65 3.04
N ASP A 103 -1.53 -7.93 3.32
CA ASP A 103 -0.30 -8.62 2.87
C ASP A 103 -0.21 -8.79 1.34
N ARG A 104 -1.28 -8.48 0.60
CA ARG A 104 -1.28 -8.36 -0.87
C ARG A 104 -0.72 -7.06 -1.37
N LEU A 105 -0.50 -6.06 -0.51
CA LEU A 105 -0.03 -4.75 -0.94
C LEU A 105 1.42 -4.52 -0.53
N ILE A 106 2.20 -3.96 -1.45
CA ILE A 106 3.58 -3.54 -1.20
C ILE A 106 3.67 -2.04 -1.43
N ILE A 107 4.15 -1.28 -0.44
CA ILE A 107 4.59 0.08 -0.67
C ILE A 107 5.99 0.04 -1.24
N THR A 108 6.20 0.74 -2.34
CA THR A 108 7.51 0.91 -2.97
C THR A 108 7.78 2.37 -3.28
N GLY A 109 9.04 2.72 -3.42
CA GLY A 109 9.45 4.04 -3.85
C GLY A 109 10.94 4.05 -4.14
N TYR A 110 11.47 5.23 -4.42
CA TYR A 110 12.87 5.38 -4.74
C TYR A 110 13.40 6.75 -4.36
N VAL A 111 14.71 6.81 -4.17
CA VAL A 111 15.47 8.01 -3.87
C VAL A 111 16.70 8.08 -4.78
N LEU A 112 17.19 9.30 -4.98
CA LEU A 112 18.44 9.51 -5.69
C LEU A 112 19.62 9.41 -4.72
N SER A 113 20.72 8.83 -5.18
CA SER A 113 21.96 8.79 -4.39
C SER A 113 22.73 10.11 -4.47
N THR A 114 22.56 10.86 -5.57
CA THR A 114 23.19 12.17 -5.80
C THR A 114 22.21 13.17 -6.37
N ARG A 115 22.39 14.44 -6.02
CA ARG A 115 21.52 15.52 -6.50
C ARG A 115 21.69 15.74 -7.99
N GLY A 116 20.57 15.83 -8.71
CA GLY A 116 20.56 16.03 -10.17
C GLY A 116 20.97 14.80 -10.97
N ALA A 117 21.05 13.63 -10.33
CA ALA A 117 21.25 12.37 -11.04
C ALA A 117 20.11 12.12 -12.04
N ARG A 118 20.45 11.43 -13.14
CA ARG A 118 19.52 11.03 -14.19
C ARG A 118 19.67 9.53 -14.46
N PRO A 119 19.19 8.66 -13.54
CA PRO A 119 19.23 7.22 -13.75
C PRO A 119 18.51 6.84 -15.04
N ALA A 120 19.13 5.98 -15.85
CA ALA A 120 18.58 5.60 -17.15
C ALA A 120 17.19 4.97 -17.00
N GLU A 121 16.97 4.23 -15.92
CA GLU A 121 15.71 3.57 -15.57
C GLU A 121 14.56 4.58 -15.47
N LEU A 122 14.79 5.71 -14.77
CA LEU A 122 13.79 6.77 -14.64
C LEU A 122 13.59 7.52 -15.96
N LEU A 123 14.65 7.67 -16.77
CA LEU A 123 14.53 8.27 -18.11
C LEU A 123 13.64 7.41 -19.01
N PHE A 124 13.83 6.08 -19.02
CA PHE A 124 13.01 5.16 -19.82
C PHE A 124 11.55 5.16 -19.37
N SER A 125 11.29 5.06 -18.07
CA SER A 125 9.90 5.13 -17.56
C SER A 125 9.24 6.48 -17.85
N ALA A 126 10.01 7.58 -17.88
CA ALA A 126 9.49 8.88 -18.27
C ALA A 126 9.10 8.92 -19.75
N VAL A 127 9.88 8.30 -20.63
CA VAL A 127 9.55 8.17 -22.06
C VAL A 127 8.30 7.32 -22.24
N GLU A 128 8.19 6.19 -21.53
CA GLU A 128 7.00 5.33 -21.58
C GLU A 128 5.74 6.04 -21.08
N ALA A 129 5.89 6.95 -20.12
CA ALA A 129 4.80 7.77 -19.59
C ALA A 129 4.53 9.07 -20.40
N ASP A 130 5.18 9.26 -21.56
CA ASP A 130 5.08 10.46 -22.40
C ASP A 130 5.40 11.77 -21.64
N TRP A 131 6.38 11.73 -20.74
CA TRP A 131 6.85 12.91 -20.03
C TRP A 131 7.85 13.71 -20.85
N GLY A 132 7.54 14.98 -21.07
CA GLY A 132 8.51 15.93 -21.62
C GLY A 132 9.70 16.20 -20.67
N GLU A 133 10.83 16.58 -21.24
CA GLU A 133 12.08 16.82 -20.51
C GLU A 133 11.93 17.85 -19.37
N THR A 134 11.18 18.93 -19.58
CA THR A 134 10.94 19.95 -18.55
C THR A 134 10.23 19.37 -17.32
N ARG A 135 9.22 18.52 -17.55
CA ARG A 135 8.46 17.86 -16.48
C ARG A 135 9.34 16.89 -15.71
N LEU A 136 10.11 16.06 -16.43
CA LEU A 136 11.05 15.12 -15.85
C LEU A 136 12.12 15.82 -15.00
N ASN A 137 12.70 16.91 -15.48
CA ASN A 137 13.71 17.66 -14.74
C ASN A 137 13.15 18.33 -13.47
N SER A 138 11.94 18.88 -13.56
CA SER A 138 11.24 19.44 -12.41
C SER A 138 11.00 18.37 -11.35
N TRP A 139 10.52 17.20 -11.78
CA TRP A 139 10.25 16.08 -10.89
C TRP A 139 11.53 15.45 -10.30
N LEU A 140 12.58 15.21 -11.09
CA LEU A 140 13.86 14.71 -10.57
C LEU A 140 14.46 15.64 -9.51
N SER A 141 14.20 16.95 -9.61
CA SER A 141 14.65 17.95 -8.64
C SER A 141 13.87 17.92 -7.33
N SER A 142 12.66 17.35 -7.31
CA SER A 142 11.84 17.19 -6.11
C SER A 142 12.12 15.88 -5.36
N ILE A 143 12.78 14.90 -6.00
CA ILE A 143 13.10 13.62 -5.35
C ILE A 143 14.15 13.83 -4.25
N PRO A 144 13.91 13.29 -3.04
CA PRO A 144 14.89 13.32 -1.97
C PRO A 144 16.20 12.62 -2.35
N VAL A 145 17.33 13.21 -1.92
CA VAL A 145 18.65 12.60 -2.04
C VAL A 145 18.98 11.92 -0.73
N CYS A 146 19.22 10.62 -0.75
CA CYS A 146 19.46 9.84 0.46
C CYS A 146 20.38 8.66 0.20
N ASP A 147 21.34 8.41 1.09
CA ASP A 147 22.13 7.18 1.08
C ASP A 147 21.27 6.00 1.52
N ALA A 148 21.51 4.82 0.92
CA ALA A 148 20.76 3.61 1.19
C ALA A 148 20.73 3.23 2.69
N LYS A 149 21.83 3.45 3.44
CA LYS A 149 21.86 3.14 4.88
C LYS A 149 21.00 4.11 5.70
N ILE A 150 20.94 5.38 5.30
CA ILE A 150 20.11 6.38 5.95
C ILE A 150 18.64 6.10 5.64
N LEU A 151 18.34 5.79 4.38
CA LEU A 151 17.00 5.39 3.94
C LEU A 151 16.50 4.17 4.74
N GLN A 152 17.32 3.12 4.84
CA GLN A 152 16.99 1.93 5.64
C GLN A 152 16.63 2.31 7.08
N ARG A 153 17.46 3.12 7.75
CA ARG A 153 17.22 3.56 9.14
C ARG A 153 15.96 4.40 9.28
N LEU A 154 15.67 5.27 8.32
CA LEU A 154 14.45 6.08 8.29
C LEU A 154 13.23 5.18 8.20
N LEU A 155 13.21 4.28 7.21
CA LEU A 155 12.10 3.36 6.97
C LEU A 155 11.89 2.39 8.13
N ASP A 156 12.97 1.89 8.74
CA ASP A 156 12.91 1.08 9.96
C ASP A 156 12.31 1.85 11.14
N SER A 157 12.67 3.12 11.29
CA SER A 157 12.18 3.96 12.39
C SER A 157 10.69 4.26 12.24
N VAL A 158 10.27 4.65 11.03
CA VAL A 158 8.88 4.88 10.69
C VAL A 158 8.06 3.59 10.82
N GLY A 159 8.60 2.46 10.35
CA GLY A 159 7.97 1.15 10.50
C GLY A 159 7.72 0.76 11.97
N ARG A 160 8.68 1.04 12.86
CA ARG A 160 8.51 0.83 14.30
C ARG A 160 7.45 1.74 14.90
N GLU A 161 7.42 3.01 14.51
CA GLU A 161 6.42 3.98 15.00
C GLU A 161 5.00 3.55 14.61
N PHE A 162 4.78 3.18 13.35
CA PHE A 162 3.47 2.66 12.90
C PHE A 162 3.06 1.39 13.66
N HIS A 163 4.02 0.49 13.94
CA HIS A 163 3.75 -0.71 14.74
C HIS A 163 3.32 -0.36 16.17
N GLN A 164 3.98 0.62 16.78
CA GLN A 164 3.65 1.07 18.14
C GLN A 164 2.27 1.71 18.18
N GLN A 165 1.97 2.66 17.28
CA GLN A 165 0.67 3.34 17.22
C GLN A 165 -0.49 2.37 17.02
N ARG A 166 -0.30 1.35 16.18
CA ARG A 166 -1.32 0.30 15.97
C ARG A 166 -1.57 -0.51 17.23
N ARG A 167 -0.49 -0.97 17.88
CA ARG A 167 -0.60 -1.73 19.13
C ARG A 167 -1.29 -0.92 20.23
N GLU A 168 -0.97 0.37 20.34
CA GLU A 168 -1.64 1.27 21.28
C GLU A 168 -3.13 1.41 20.96
N GLY A 169 -3.50 1.54 19.68
CA GLY A 169 -4.89 1.57 19.24
C GLY A 169 -5.66 0.27 19.55
N GLU A 170 -5.04 -0.89 19.32
CA GLU A 170 -5.62 -2.21 19.64
C GLU A 170 -5.87 -2.35 21.15
N LEU A 171 -4.88 -2.01 21.97
CA LEU A 171 -5.01 -2.01 23.43
C LEU A 171 -6.09 -1.05 23.93
N GLN A 172 -6.23 0.12 23.29
CA GLN A 172 -7.27 1.08 23.66
C GLN A 172 -8.68 0.56 23.34
N LEU A 173 -8.85 -0.15 22.22
CA LEU A 173 -10.12 -0.79 21.88
C LEU A 173 -10.47 -1.91 22.86
N GLU A 174 -9.49 -2.73 23.24
CA GLU A 174 -9.67 -3.77 24.26
C GLU A 174 -10.06 -3.17 25.62
N LEU A 175 -9.38 -2.10 26.05
CA LEU A 175 -9.68 -1.40 27.29
C LEU A 175 -11.11 -0.85 27.28
N ASN A 176 -11.52 -0.21 26.19
CA ASN A 176 -12.89 0.31 26.05
C ASN A 176 -13.93 -0.81 26.10
N SER A 177 -13.66 -1.95 25.46
CA SER A 177 -14.56 -3.12 25.49
C SER A 177 -14.69 -3.69 26.90
N LEU A 178 -13.58 -3.83 27.63
CA LEU A 178 -13.60 -4.30 29.02
C LEU A 178 -14.33 -3.32 29.95
N SER A 179 -14.14 -2.00 29.76
CA SER A 179 -14.88 -0.99 30.52
C SER A 179 -16.39 -1.13 30.32
N GLN A 180 -16.84 -1.29 29.07
CA GLN A 180 -18.26 -1.48 28.76
C GLN A 180 -18.83 -2.76 29.39
N GLN A 181 -18.05 -3.85 29.42
CA GLN A 181 -18.48 -5.08 30.07
C GLN A 181 -18.63 -4.91 31.59
N ILE A 182 -17.72 -4.16 32.22
CA ILE A 182 -17.80 -3.85 33.66
C ILE A 182 -19.06 -3.03 33.95
N ASP A 183 -19.30 -1.98 33.16
CA ASP A 183 -20.47 -1.12 33.31
C ASP A 183 -21.78 -1.92 33.16
N TYR A 184 -21.86 -2.75 32.12
CA TYR A 184 -23.01 -3.65 31.90
C TYR A 184 -23.24 -4.60 33.08
N THR A 185 -22.18 -5.22 33.60
CA THR A 185 -22.28 -6.15 34.74
C THR A 185 -22.72 -5.43 36.02
N TYR A 186 -22.26 -4.19 36.21
CA TYR A 186 -22.67 -3.38 37.35
C TYR A 186 -24.15 -2.98 37.27
N GLU A 187 -24.63 -2.63 36.08
CA GLU A 187 -26.06 -2.37 35.83
C GLU A 187 -26.91 -3.61 36.13
N GLU A 188 -26.49 -4.80 35.68
CA GLU A 188 -27.19 -6.06 35.93
C GLU A 188 -27.30 -6.38 37.43
N ILE A 189 -26.19 -6.24 38.18
CA ILE A 189 -26.18 -6.46 39.64
C ILE A 189 -27.07 -5.44 40.35
N SER A 190 -27.06 -4.18 39.93
CA SER A 190 -27.84 -3.11 40.57
C SER A 190 -29.36 -3.26 40.37
N LEU A 191 -29.79 -4.10 39.41
CA LEU A 191 -31.20 -4.38 39.12
C LEU A 191 -31.74 -5.62 39.88
N LEU A 192 -30.88 -6.39 40.54
CA LEU A 192 -31.22 -7.56 41.37
C LEU A 192 -31.37 -7.21 42.85
#